data_AF-A0A0J6XDS0-F1
#
_entry.id   AF-A0A0J6XDS0-F1
#
_cell.length_a   1.000
_cell.length_b   1.000
_cell.length_c   1.000
_cell.angle_alpha   90.00
_cell.angle_beta   90.00
_cell.angle_gamma   90.00
#
_symmetry.space_group_name_H-M   'P 1'
#
loop_
_entity.id
_entity.type
_entity.pdbx_description
1 polymer ?
#
loop_
_entity_poly.entity_id
_entity_poly.type
_entity_poly.pdbx_seq_one_letter_code
_entity_poly.pdbx_strand_id
1 'polypeptide(L)'
;MGTVRDRGSGKAPMQVLALTAMLFAVAMIFVDQTIVSIAAPSIVEELGLSSSGMQRVVNAYLLALAACFALGGRLADVLGHRRVVVAGTLLFVVSSVLCGSVPSGDFAQSWLVVFRATQGVGAALVFPAALAVVVSVVPVDKRGRALALFFVLAGALTALGPLLGGWLTSWTWRAVFWINVPVAVVALVLTARARIPVTRKRERVDAPGAVLVAGGMALNVFGIQQSSIWGWTSPATWACIIGGLLVLALFCRYELRTPEPLIKLRVFRDRAFTADTLVLFFSMLAFVPVLFFASVYAQISLSASPHQAALYVLYFFAGFGLSAQWGGRILDKHGARPTMKLGTALACAGFALWAWKLTDLSAHDQWPYACIAGAGMGLVLSPASTDAVNRAIGASYGEVTGITQTVRNYAGALGMAVFGTLLTHVTTSRVAQTLTAEGLPEQMVPGAARGIAESVIGHPDDRAPTGDGPSATLMRNSFEAVHMDFARANQWVFYGMAIALGLAWLCTFLHPGTRVTGVTGVTGDATEPEGTTGAGTRP
;
A
#
# COMPACT_ATOMS: atom_id res chain seq x y z
N MET A 1 -51.43 11.27 -26.46
CA MET A 1 -50.54 12.26 -25.81
C MET A 1 -50.26 11.78 -24.39
N GLY A 2 -49.34 10.83 -24.24
CA GLY A 2 -49.02 10.16 -22.98
C GLY A 2 -47.83 10.84 -22.32
N THR A 3 -48.03 11.31 -21.09
CA THR A 3 -47.06 12.07 -20.29
C THR A 3 -45.79 11.27 -20.04
N VAL A 4 -44.67 11.82 -20.52
CA VAL A 4 -43.30 11.43 -20.15
C VAL A 4 -43.15 11.70 -18.66
N ARG A 5 -43.31 10.65 -17.86
CA ARG A 5 -43.06 10.68 -16.43
C ARG A 5 -41.56 10.91 -16.22
N ASP A 6 -41.23 12.09 -15.74
CA ASP A 6 -39.91 12.49 -15.27
C ASP A 6 -39.33 11.43 -14.32
N ARG A 7 -38.37 10.65 -14.82
CA ARG A 7 -37.59 9.64 -14.06
C ARG A 7 -36.19 10.17 -13.71
N GLY A 8 -35.98 11.49 -13.76
CA GLY A 8 -34.66 12.12 -13.60
C GLY A 8 -34.29 12.45 -12.15
N SER A 9 -35.22 12.97 -11.34
CA SER A 9 -34.86 13.61 -10.06
C SER A 9 -34.53 12.64 -8.90
N GLY A 10 -35.05 11.41 -8.91
CA GLY A 10 -34.81 10.43 -7.85
C GLY A 10 -33.50 9.64 -7.94
N LYS A 11 -32.85 9.58 -9.11
CA LYS A 11 -31.63 8.78 -9.33
C LYS A 11 -30.35 9.52 -8.91
N ALA A 12 -30.29 10.83 -9.12
CA ALA A 12 -29.12 11.65 -8.78
C ALA A 12 -28.82 11.71 -7.26
N PRO A 13 -29.82 11.87 -6.36
CA PRO A 13 -29.58 11.85 -4.91
C PRO A 13 -29.06 10.49 -4.42
N MET A 14 -29.58 9.39 -4.97
CA MET A 14 -29.15 8.03 -4.62
C MET A 14 -27.75 7.68 -5.18
N GLN A 15 -27.40 8.24 -6.35
CA GLN A 15 -26.05 8.16 -6.90
C GLN A 15 -25.02 8.84 -6.00
N VAL A 16 -25.29 10.07 -5.57
CA VAL A 16 -24.43 10.80 -4.66
C VAL A 16 -24.27 10.03 -3.35
N LEU A 17 -25.37 9.49 -2.81
CA LEU A 17 -25.33 8.72 -1.57
C LEU A 17 -24.47 7.45 -1.68
N ALA A 18 -24.57 6.71 -2.79
CA ALA A 18 -23.73 5.55 -3.05
C ALA A 18 -22.25 5.93 -3.18
N LEU A 19 -21.94 6.99 -3.94
CA LEU A 19 -20.58 7.51 -4.09
C LEU A 19 -19.97 7.90 -2.75
N THR A 20 -20.71 8.67 -1.95
CA THR A 20 -20.28 9.09 -0.61
C THR A 20 -20.06 7.89 0.31
N ALA A 21 -20.97 6.91 0.30
CA ALA A 21 -20.83 5.69 1.10
C ALA A 21 -19.55 4.91 0.73
N MET A 22 -19.30 4.71 -0.57
CA MET A 22 -18.11 4.01 -1.06
C MET A 22 -16.83 4.80 -0.75
N LEU A 23 -16.89 6.13 -0.82
CA LEU A 23 -15.77 7.00 -0.49
C LEU A 23 -15.41 6.85 0.99
N PHE A 24 -16.37 6.91 1.91
CA PHE A 24 -16.11 6.68 3.33
C PHE A 24 -15.54 5.28 3.59
N ALA A 25 -16.10 4.24 2.96
CA ALA A 25 -15.63 2.87 3.13
C ALA A 25 -14.18 2.69 2.69
N VAL A 26 -13.77 3.27 1.55
CA VAL A 26 -12.40 3.17 1.03
C VAL A 26 -11.44 4.14 1.73
N ALA A 27 -11.89 5.34 2.06
CA ALA A 27 -11.08 6.30 2.82
C ALA A 27 -10.70 5.75 4.19
N MET A 28 -11.64 5.09 4.88
CA MET A 28 -11.40 4.39 6.15
C MET A 28 -10.20 3.42 6.04
N ILE A 29 -10.15 2.62 4.98
CA ILE A 29 -9.09 1.63 4.74
C ILE A 29 -7.72 2.31 4.56
N PHE A 30 -7.67 3.41 3.80
CA PHE A 30 -6.43 4.14 3.59
C PHE A 30 -5.97 4.89 4.83
N VAL A 31 -6.91 5.48 5.58
CA VAL A 31 -6.65 6.17 6.83
C VAL A 31 -6.11 5.18 7.87
N ASP A 32 -6.70 3.99 7.99
CA ASP A 32 -6.20 2.93 8.90
C ASP A 32 -4.76 2.50 8.58
N GLN A 33 -4.42 2.34 7.29
CA GLN A 33 -3.05 2.02 6.86
C GLN A 33 -2.02 3.05 7.35
N THR A 34 -2.36 4.34 7.26
CA THR A 34 -1.42 5.42 7.60
C THR A 34 -1.39 5.71 9.09
N ILE A 35 -2.55 5.73 9.76
CA ILE A 35 -2.65 6.01 11.19
C ILE A 35 -1.87 4.98 12.02
N VAL A 36 -2.02 3.67 11.73
CA VAL A 36 -1.36 2.61 12.52
C VAL A 36 0.17 2.74 12.46
N SER A 37 0.72 3.25 11.36
CA SER A 37 2.16 3.48 11.23
C SER A 37 2.68 4.57 12.18
N ILE A 38 1.81 5.51 12.59
CA ILE A 38 2.16 6.62 13.49
C ILE A 38 1.94 6.25 14.96
N ALA A 39 0.92 5.43 15.23
CA ALA A 39 0.71 4.87 16.56
C ALA A 39 1.69 3.74 16.90
N ALA A 40 2.46 3.24 15.92
CA ALA A 40 3.35 2.10 16.08
C ALA A 40 4.29 2.20 17.29
N PRO A 41 4.98 3.33 17.55
CA PRO A 41 5.86 3.43 18.72
C PRO A 41 5.09 3.39 20.05
N SER A 42 3.93 4.06 20.15
CA SER A 42 3.09 4.01 21.36
C SER A 42 2.49 2.62 21.61
N ILE A 43 2.14 1.87 20.56
CA ILE A 43 1.69 0.47 20.68
C ILE A 43 2.81 -0.41 21.23
N VAL A 44 4.03 -0.20 20.71
CA VAL A 44 5.24 -0.90 21.13
C VAL A 44 5.54 -0.64 22.62
N GLU A 45 5.49 0.63 23.02
CA GLU A 45 5.71 1.09 24.40
C GLU A 45 4.63 0.56 25.36
N GLU A 46 3.34 0.66 25.04
CA GLU A 46 2.31 0.24 26.01
C GLU A 46 2.15 -1.29 26.11
N LEU A 47 2.46 -2.04 25.05
CA LEU A 47 2.27 -3.49 25.01
C LEU A 47 3.55 -4.30 25.19
N GLY A 48 4.71 -3.65 25.34
CA GLY A 48 6.01 -4.35 25.44
C GLY A 48 6.38 -5.12 24.18
N LEU A 49 5.90 -4.69 23.00
CA LEU A 49 6.21 -5.36 21.74
C LEU A 49 7.61 -4.97 21.25
N SER A 50 8.30 -5.90 20.58
CA SER A 50 9.46 -5.50 19.78
C SER A 50 9.00 -4.81 18.49
N SER A 51 9.79 -3.92 17.92
CA SER A 51 9.43 -3.36 16.59
C SER A 51 9.45 -4.38 15.47
N SER A 52 10.21 -5.46 15.58
CA SER A 52 10.07 -6.57 14.63
C SER A 52 8.66 -7.19 14.75
N GLY A 53 8.13 -7.29 15.97
CA GLY A 53 6.73 -7.59 16.25
C GLY A 53 5.77 -6.58 15.60
N MET A 54 6.00 -5.28 15.78
CA MET A 54 5.14 -4.25 15.16
C MET A 54 5.21 -4.23 13.63
N GLN A 55 6.38 -4.48 13.05
CA GLN A 55 6.55 -4.68 11.61
C GLN A 55 5.73 -5.88 11.13
N ARG A 56 5.69 -7.00 11.88
CA ARG A 56 4.82 -8.14 11.56
C ARG A 56 3.34 -7.77 11.63
N VAL A 57 2.93 -6.97 12.62
CA VAL A 57 1.54 -6.48 12.76
C VAL A 57 1.12 -5.62 11.56
N VAL A 58 1.96 -4.67 11.14
CA VAL A 58 1.68 -3.84 9.94
C VAL A 58 1.69 -4.70 8.68
N ASN A 59 2.67 -5.59 8.55
CA ASN A 59 2.83 -6.39 7.35
C ASN A 59 1.74 -7.46 7.17
N ALA A 60 1.23 -8.05 8.26
CA ALA A 60 0.13 -9.01 8.23
C ALA A 60 -1.12 -8.43 7.57
N TYR A 61 -1.43 -7.16 7.87
CA TYR A 61 -2.52 -6.44 7.21
C TYR A 61 -2.26 -6.26 5.70
N LEU A 62 -1.09 -5.77 5.30
CA LEU A 62 -0.75 -5.50 3.90
C LEU A 62 -0.73 -6.78 3.07
N LEU A 63 -0.15 -7.85 3.62
CA LEU A 63 -0.08 -9.15 3.00
C LEU A 63 -1.47 -9.76 2.83
N ALA A 64 -2.30 -9.76 3.87
CA ALA A 64 -3.67 -10.26 3.79
C ALA A 64 -4.51 -9.45 2.79
N LEU A 65 -4.35 -8.12 2.79
CA LEU A 65 -4.97 -7.22 1.82
C LEU A 65 -4.55 -7.59 0.39
N ALA A 66 -3.24 -7.73 0.12
CA ALA A 66 -2.73 -8.09 -1.19
C ALA A 66 -3.24 -9.47 -1.66
N ALA A 67 -3.10 -10.48 -0.81
CA ALA A 67 -3.46 -11.87 -1.08
C ALA A 67 -4.95 -12.03 -1.38
N CYS A 68 -5.80 -11.29 -0.66
CA CYS A 68 -7.25 -11.40 -0.81
C CYS A 68 -7.85 -10.39 -1.80
N PHE A 69 -7.08 -9.45 -2.34
CA PHE A 69 -7.62 -8.34 -3.15
C PHE A 69 -8.34 -8.85 -4.40
N ALA A 70 -7.65 -9.68 -5.19
CA ALA A 70 -8.20 -10.27 -6.42
C ALA A 70 -9.40 -11.19 -6.11
N LEU A 71 -9.29 -11.97 -5.04
CA LEU A 71 -10.39 -12.81 -4.52
C LEU A 71 -11.61 -11.97 -4.14
N GLY A 72 -11.41 -10.85 -3.43
CA GLY A 72 -12.48 -9.95 -3.02
C GLY A 72 -13.21 -9.33 -4.20
N GLY A 73 -12.50 -8.96 -5.27
CA GLY A 73 -13.10 -8.50 -6.51
C GLY A 73 -13.98 -9.58 -7.16
N ARG A 74 -13.50 -10.82 -7.22
CA ARG A 74 -14.26 -11.95 -7.77
C ARG A 74 -15.48 -12.30 -6.92
N LEU A 75 -15.36 -12.34 -5.59
CA LEU A 75 -16.51 -12.51 -4.70
C LEU A 75 -17.54 -11.40 -4.90
N ALA A 76 -17.09 -10.15 -5.08
CA ALA A 76 -17.99 -9.02 -5.30
C ALA A 76 -18.80 -9.16 -6.59
N ASP A 77 -18.17 -9.66 -7.66
CA ASP A 77 -18.85 -9.94 -8.93
C ASP A 77 -19.88 -11.07 -8.82
N VAL A 78 -19.60 -12.12 -8.03
CA VAL A 78 -20.47 -13.30 -7.89
C VAL A 78 -21.60 -13.09 -6.87
N LEU A 79 -21.26 -12.65 -5.66
CA LEU A 79 -22.23 -12.49 -4.56
C LEU A 79 -23.01 -11.17 -4.65
N GLY A 80 -22.48 -10.21 -5.41
CA GLY A 80 -23.01 -8.88 -5.63
C GLY A 80 -22.30 -7.83 -4.78
N HIS A 81 -21.96 -6.71 -5.42
CA HIS A 81 -21.07 -5.69 -4.87
C HIS A 81 -21.55 -5.12 -3.52
N ARG A 82 -22.85 -4.81 -3.39
CA ARG A 82 -23.42 -4.29 -2.13
C ARG A 82 -23.22 -5.24 -0.94
N ARG A 83 -23.42 -6.55 -1.14
CA ARG A 83 -23.30 -7.54 -0.05
C ARG A 83 -21.85 -7.67 0.40
N VAL A 84 -20.91 -7.67 -0.55
CA VAL A 84 -19.49 -7.79 -0.26
C VAL A 84 -18.93 -6.52 0.38
N VAL A 85 -19.37 -5.32 -0.03
CA VAL A 85 -19.03 -4.08 0.69
C VAL A 85 -19.52 -4.15 2.13
N VAL A 86 -20.78 -4.47 2.37
CA VAL A 86 -21.34 -4.52 3.74
C VAL A 86 -20.62 -5.58 4.59
N ALA A 87 -20.45 -6.80 4.08
CA ALA A 87 -19.76 -7.88 4.80
C ALA A 87 -18.28 -7.54 5.07
N GLY A 88 -17.59 -6.98 4.08
CA GLY A 88 -16.20 -6.53 4.20
C GLY A 88 -16.05 -5.39 5.20
N THR A 89 -16.96 -4.40 5.20
CA THR A 89 -16.94 -3.29 6.16
C THR A 89 -17.20 -3.78 7.58
N LEU A 90 -18.13 -4.72 7.77
CA LEU A 90 -18.37 -5.36 9.06
C LEU A 90 -17.16 -6.15 9.54
N LEU A 91 -16.55 -6.95 8.67
CA LEU A 91 -15.32 -7.70 8.99
C LEU A 91 -14.17 -6.74 9.36
N PHE A 92 -14.01 -5.66 8.60
CA PHE A 92 -12.99 -4.64 8.86
C PHE A 92 -13.19 -3.97 10.21
N VAL A 93 -14.40 -3.45 10.49
CA VAL A 93 -14.66 -2.69 11.72
C VAL A 93 -14.62 -3.58 12.96
N VAL A 94 -15.15 -4.80 12.89
CA VAL A 94 -15.08 -5.76 14.02
C VAL A 94 -13.63 -6.13 14.29
N SER A 95 -12.86 -6.44 13.25
CA SER A 95 -11.42 -6.72 13.42
C SER A 95 -10.67 -5.51 13.98
N SER A 96 -11.02 -4.29 13.54
CA SER A 96 -10.43 -3.06 14.06
C SER A 96 -10.72 -2.87 15.55
N VAL A 97 -11.97 -3.03 15.98
CA VAL A 97 -12.33 -2.98 17.40
C VAL A 97 -11.57 -4.02 18.21
N LEU A 98 -11.39 -5.22 17.68
CA LEU A 98 -10.61 -6.27 18.32
C LEU A 98 -9.13 -5.91 18.42
N CYS A 99 -8.53 -5.25 17.40
CA CYS A 99 -7.18 -4.69 17.50
C CYS A 99 -7.06 -3.66 18.64
N GLY A 100 -8.03 -2.75 18.78
CA GLY A 100 -8.06 -1.77 19.87
C GLY A 100 -8.38 -2.38 21.23
N SER A 101 -8.94 -3.58 21.28
CA SER A 101 -9.31 -4.31 22.50
C SER A 101 -8.26 -5.34 22.91
N VAL A 102 -7.00 -5.16 22.48
CA VAL A 102 -5.93 -6.11 22.78
C VAL A 102 -5.76 -6.28 24.30
N PRO A 103 -5.66 -7.52 24.81
CA PRO A 103 -5.32 -7.78 26.19
C PRO A 103 -3.83 -7.56 26.45
N SER A 104 -3.48 -7.12 27.66
CA SER A 104 -2.08 -7.00 28.10
C SER A 104 -1.47 -8.38 28.35
N GLY A 105 -0.24 -8.60 27.88
CA GLY A 105 0.54 -9.84 28.09
C GLY A 105 1.13 -10.42 26.81
N ASP A 106 1.77 -11.59 26.91
CA ASP A 106 2.53 -12.23 25.82
C ASP A 106 1.69 -12.53 24.56
N PHE A 107 0.36 -12.62 24.68
CA PHE A 107 -0.54 -12.86 23.56
C PHE A 107 -0.85 -11.60 22.73
N ALA A 108 -0.48 -10.40 23.19
CA ALA A 108 -0.81 -9.13 22.54
C ALA A 108 -0.32 -9.07 21.08
N GLN A 109 0.90 -9.55 20.80
CA GLN A 109 1.46 -9.58 19.45
C GLN A 109 0.64 -10.47 18.52
N SER A 110 0.36 -11.70 18.94
CA SER A 110 -0.38 -12.68 18.14
C SER A 110 -1.81 -12.22 17.89
N TRP A 111 -2.44 -11.63 18.92
CA TRP A 111 -3.75 -11.00 18.81
C TRP A 111 -3.77 -9.91 17.72
N LEU A 112 -2.85 -8.94 17.79
CA LEU A 112 -2.77 -7.88 16.80
C LEU A 112 -2.47 -8.42 15.40
N VAL A 113 -1.55 -9.38 15.25
CA VAL A 113 -1.25 -9.99 13.94
C VAL A 113 -2.48 -10.64 13.33
N VAL A 114 -3.23 -11.44 14.10
CA VAL A 114 -4.44 -12.13 13.61
C VAL A 114 -5.51 -11.13 13.21
N PHE A 115 -5.83 -10.17 14.08
CA PHE A 115 -6.89 -9.20 13.79
C PHE A 115 -6.50 -8.19 12.71
N ARG A 116 -5.22 -7.86 12.57
CA ARG A 116 -4.73 -7.08 11.42
C ARG A 116 -4.81 -7.86 10.12
N ALA A 117 -4.50 -9.16 10.13
CA ALA A 117 -4.70 -10.01 8.96
C ALA A 117 -6.19 -10.07 8.58
N THR A 118 -7.10 -10.33 9.52
CA THR A 118 -8.55 -10.35 9.24
C THR A 118 -9.09 -8.98 8.81
N GLN A 119 -8.56 -7.89 9.36
CA GLN A 119 -8.86 -6.53 8.94
C GLN A 119 -8.41 -6.29 7.48
N GLY A 120 -7.24 -6.78 7.10
CA GLY A 120 -6.72 -6.76 5.73
C GLY A 120 -7.63 -7.52 4.76
N VAL A 121 -8.17 -8.68 5.17
CA VAL A 121 -9.19 -9.41 4.39
C VAL A 121 -10.46 -8.56 4.23
N GLY A 122 -10.94 -7.91 5.30
CA GLY A 122 -12.08 -6.99 5.23
C GLY A 122 -11.84 -5.86 4.20
N ALA A 123 -10.66 -5.24 4.24
CA ALA A 123 -10.27 -4.20 3.28
C ALA A 123 -10.22 -4.72 1.83
N ALA A 124 -9.71 -5.94 1.62
CA ALA A 124 -9.65 -6.59 0.32
C ALA A 124 -11.03 -6.90 -0.28
N LEU A 125 -12.04 -7.13 0.56
CA LEU A 125 -13.43 -7.28 0.12
C LEU A 125 -14.07 -5.94 -0.23
N VAL A 126 -13.88 -4.93 0.63
CA VAL A 126 -14.53 -3.61 0.48
C VAL A 126 -14.04 -2.88 -0.75
N PHE A 127 -12.72 -2.80 -0.96
CA PHE A 127 -12.14 -1.90 -1.96
C PHE A 127 -12.61 -2.20 -3.41
N PRO A 128 -12.42 -3.42 -3.95
CA PRO A 128 -12.86 -3.71 -5.32
C PRO A 128 -14.39 -3.68 -5.45
N ALA A 129 -15.12 -4.11 -4.41
CA ALA A 129 -16.57 -4.05 -4.40
C ALA A 129 -17.10 -2.61 -4.42
N ALA A 130 -16.46 -1.70 -3.67
CA ALA A 130 -16.81 -0.30 -3.63
C ALA A 130 -16.57 0.38 -4.98
N LEU A 131 -15.43 0.10 -5.62
CA LEU A 131 -15.14 0.60 -6.95
C LEU A 131 -16.16 0.12 -7.99
N ALA A 132 -16.54 -1.16 -7.93
CA ALA A 132 -17.56 -1.73 -8.80
C ALA A 132 -18.95 -1.09 -8.58
N VAL A 133 -19.32 -0.79 -7.33
CA VAL A 133 -20.52 0.00 -7.03
C VAL A 133 -20.43 1.37 -7.72
N VAL A 134 -19.33 2.11 -7.54
CA VAL A 134 -19.15 3.44 -8.18
C VAL A 134 -19.35 3.37 -9.69
N VAL A 135 -18.72 2.39 -10.36
CA VAL A 135 -18.83 2.19 -11.80
C VAL A 135 -20.25 1.79 -12.24
N SER A 136 -20.97 1.03 -11.41
CA SER A 136 -22.31 0.53 -11.73
C SER A 136 -23.40 1.60 -11.62
N VAL A 137 -23.26 2.54 -10.68
CA VAL A 137 -24.29 3.57 -10.42
C VAL A 137 -24.05 4.83 -11.26
N VAL A 138 -22.81 5.06 -11.73
CA VAL A 138 -22.43 6.21 -12.56
C VAL A 138 -22.61 5.91 -14.06
N PRO A 139 -23.25 6.81 -14.84
CA PRO A 139 -23.35 6.72 -16.29
C PRO A 139 -21.99 6.57 -16.98
N VAL A 140 -21.93 5.80 -18.08
CA VAL A 140 -20.67 5.42 -18.75
C VAL A 140 -19.81 6.63 -19.12
N ASP A 141 -20.44 7.69 -19.62
CA ASP A 141 -19.84 8.98 -20.01
C ASP A 141 -19.23 9.75 -18.82
N LYS A 142 -19.70 9.50 -17.60
CA LYS A 142 -19.25 10.20 -16.38
C LYS A 142 -18.33 9.37 -15.49
N ARG A 143 -18.12 8.08 -15.81
CA ARG A 143 -17.30 7.15 -15.00
C ARG A 143 -15.90 7.68 -14.74
N GLY A 144 -15.21 8.15 -15.78
CA GLY A 144 -13.84 8.65 -15.64
C GLY A 144 -13.74 9.81 -14.64
N ARG A 145 -14.66 10.80 -14.74
CA ARG A 145 -14.71 11.94 -13.82
C ARG A 145 -15.09 11.53 -12.39
N ALA A 146 -16.03 10.60 -12.23
CA ALA A 146 -16.43 10.11 -10.92
C ALA A 146 -15.32 9.33 -10.23
N LEU A 147 -14.61 8.48 -10.97
CA LEU A 147 -13.47 7.71 -10.47
C LEU A 147 -12.28 8.61 -10.14
N ALA A 148 -11.99 9.61 -10.98
CA ALA A 148 -10.99 10.63 -10.68
C ALA A 148 -11.32 11.36 -9.37
N LEU A 149 -12.57 11.83 -9.22
CA LEU A 149 -13.01 12.48 -7.98
C LEU A 149 -12.92 11.54 -6.78
N PHE A 150 -13.32 10.29 -6.95
CA PHE A 150 -13.26 9.26 -5.92
C PHE A 150 -11.84 9.05 -5.40
N PHE A 151 -10.86 8.84 -6.29
CA PHE A 151 -9.47 8.63 -5.90
C PHE A 151 -8.79 9.91 -5.38
N VAL A 152 -9.13 11.08 -5.91
CA VAL A 152 -8.64 12.36 -5.39
C VAL A 152 -9.11 12.58 -3.95
N LEU A 153 -10.41 12.37 -3.69
CA LEU A 153 -10.96 12.50 -2.34
C LEU A 153 -10.44 11.43 -1.39
N ALA A 154 -10.34 10.17 -1.85
CA ALA A 154 -9.79 9.09 -1.06
C ALA A 154 -8.33 9.37 -0.68
N GLY A 155 -7.51 9.83 -1.63
CA GLY A 155 -6.11 10.21 -1.39
C GLY A 155 -5.96 11.43 -0.48
N ALA A 156 -6.84 12.43 -0.60
CA ALA A 156 -6.87 13.56 0.33
C ALA A 156 -7.21 13.13 1.76
N LEU A 157 -8.15 12.19 1.91
CA LEU A 157 -8.48 11.59 3.21
C LEU A 157 -7.31 10.72 3.73
N THR A 158 -6.57 10.03 2.87
CA THR A 158 -5.33 9.32 3.27
C THR A 158 -4.31 10.25 3.91
N ALA A 159 -4.14 11.46 3.36
CA ALA A 159 -3.22 12.47 3.89
C ALA A 159 -3.68 13.07 5.23
N LEU A 160 -4.97 12.98 5.57
CA LEU A 160 -5.47 13.30 6.91
C LEU A 160 -5.13 12.23 7.94
N GLY A 161 -4.82 11.01 7.49
CA GLY A 161 -4.45 9.90 8.37
C GLY A 161 -3.35 10.30 9.35
N PRO A 162 -2.19 10.82 8.89
CA PRO A 162 -1.16 11.25 9.82
C PRO A 162 -1.58 12.26 10.89
N LEU A 163 -2.36 13.26 10.51
CA LEU A 163 -2.88 14.27 11.43
C LEU A 163 -3.83 13.67 12.47
N LEU A 164 -4.78 12.86 12.02
CA LEU A 164 -5.70 12.15 12.90
C LEU A 164 -4.96 11.17 13.80
N GLY A 165 -3.92 10.51 13.29
CA GLY A 165 -3.12 9.58 14.07
C GLY A 165 -2.32 10.24 15.16
N GLY A 166 -1.63 11.35 14.89
CA GLY A 166 -0.92 12.09 15.93
C GLY A 166 -1.86 12.60 17.02
N TRP A 167 -3.06 13.08 16.66
CA TRP A 167 -4.06 13.57 17.61
C TRP A 167 -4.77 12.46 18.42
N LEU A 168 -5.11 11.34 17.78
CA LEU A 168 -5.75 10.21 18.48
C LEU A 168 -4.76 9.50 19.40
N THR A 169 -3.53 9.32 18.94
CA THR A 169 -2.47 8.64 19.70
C THR A 169 -2.10 9.40 20.96
N SER A 170 -2.20 10.74 20.97
CA SER A 170 -1.95 11.53 22.18
C SER A 170 -3.00 11.34 23.28
N TRP A 171 -4.19 10.82 22.95
CA TRP A 171 -5.21 10.44 23.93
C TRP A 171 -5.03 8.98 24.33
N THR A 172 -5.07 8.09 23.34
CA THR A 172 -4.77 6.68 23.47
C THR A 172 -4.56 6.10 22.08
N TRP A 173 -3.50 5.32 21.90
CA TRP A 173 -3.27 4.63 20.62
C TRP A 173 -4.43 3.70 20.25
N ARG A 174 -5.23 3.22 21.21
CA ARG A 174 -6.42 2.39 20.92
C ARG A 174 -7.48 3.12 20.10
N ALA A 175 -7.56 4.44 20.24
CA ALA A 175 -8.52 5.28 19.52
C ALA A 175 -8.28 5.28 18.00
N VAL A 176 -7.05 4.99 17.55
CA VAL A 176 -6.70 4.76 16.14
C VAL A 176 -7.50 3.63 15.52
N PHE A 177 -7.84 2.61 16.30
CA PHE A 177 -8.67 1.51 15.80
C PHE A 177 -10.16 1.84 15.95
N TRP A 178 -10.54 2.47 17.06
CA TRP A 178 -11.95 2.80 17.31
C TRP A 178 -12.51 3.88 16.39
N ILE A 179 -11.68 4.77 15.83
CA ILE A 179 -12.12 5.79 14.85
C ILE A 179 -12.73 5.17 13.59
N ASN A 180 -12.38 3.93 13.27
CA ASN A 180 -12.99 3.21 12.15
C ASN A 180 -14.46 2.89 12.39
N VAL A 181 -14.91 2.81 13.65
CA VAL A 181 -16.31 2.50 14.02
C VAL A 181 -17.29 3.58 13.53
N PRO A 182 -17.17 4.86 13.90
CA PRO A 182 -18.09 5.88 13.42
C PRO A 182 -18.06 6.01 11.88
N VAL A 183 -16.89 5.88 11.26
CA VAL A 183 -16.76 5.94 9.79
C VAL A 183 -17.47 4.76 9.13
N ALA A 184 -17.30 3.55 9.65
CA ALA A 184 -17.99 2.36 9.16
C ALA A 184 -19.50 2.46 9.35
N VAL A 185 -19.98 2.98 10.49
CA VAL A 185 -21.42 3.20 10.73
C VAL A 185 -21.99 4.16 9.68
N VAL A 186 -21.32 5.29 9.41
CA VAL A 186 -21.73 6.22 8.34
C VAL A 186 -21.75 5.51 7.00
N ALA A 187 -20.68 4.82 6.61
CA ALA A 187 -20.62 4.09 5.34
C ALA A 187 -21.74 3.06 5.20
N LEU A 188 -22.04 2.28 6.25
CA LEU A 188 -23.08 1.25 6.27
C LEU A 188 -24.49 1.88 6.19
N VAL A 189 -24.76 2.95 6.95
CA VAL A 189 -26.05 3.65 6.92
C VAL A 189 -26.31 4.26 5.55
N LEU A 190 -25.31 4.93 4.96
CA LEU A 190 -25.43 5.51 3.61
C LEU A 190 -25.59 4.40 2.56
N THR A 191 -24.85 3.30 2.68
CA THR A 191 -24.99 2.11 1.80
C THR A 191 -26.39 1.49 1.89
N ALA A 192 -26.97 1.41 3.09
CA ALA A 192 -28.32 0.90 3.30
C ALA A 192 -29.38 1.81 2.65
N ARG A 193 -29.21 3.13 2.77
CA ARG A 193 -30.13 4.13 2.21
C ARG A 193 -30.02 4.31 0.69
N ALA A 194 -28.84 4.07 0.11
CA ALA A 194 -28.58 4.28 -1.31
C ALA A 194 -29.35 3.33 -2.27
N ARG A 195 -30.01 2.28 -1.74
CA ARG A 195 -30.76 1.27 -2.52
C ARG A 195 -30.00 0.78 -3.77
N ILE A 196 -28.70 0.49 -3.58
CA ILE A 196 -27.80 0.07 -4.67
C ILE A 196 -28.38 -1.20 -5.34
N PRO A 197 -28.52 -1.21 -6.69
CA PRO A 197 -29.01 -2.37 -7.41
C PRO A 197 -28.12 -3.59 -7.17
N VAL A 198 -28.72 -4.77 -6.99
CA VAL A 198 -27.95 -6.01 -6.86
C VAL A 198 -27.62 -6.51 -8.27
N THR A 199 -26.43 -6.17 -8.76
CA THR A 199 -25.85 -6.77 -9.97
C THR A 199 -24.98 -7.96 -9.58
N ARG A 200 -25.27 -9.13 -10.16
CA ARG A 200 -24.45 -10.33 -10.03
C ARG A 200 -24.05 -10.82 -11.41
N LYS A 201 -22.81 -11.25 -11.55
CA LYS A 201 -22.34 -11.99 -12.72
C LYS A 201 -22.46 -13.48 -12.46
N ARG A 202 -22.81 -14.26 -13.49
CA ARG A 202 -22.78 -15.73 -13.45
C ARG A 202 -21.34 -16.19 -13.73
N GLU A 203 -20.44 -15.90 -12.81
CA GLU A 203 -19.03 -16.31 -12.88
C GLU A 203 -18.72 -17.24 -11.70
N ARG A 204 -17.71 -18.11 -11.84
CA ARG A 204 -17.23 -18.98 -10.78
C ARG A 204 -16.10 -18.33 -9.99
N VAL A 205 -16.05 -18.62 -8.69
CA VAL A 205 -14.94 -18.21 -7.84
C VAL A 205 -13.76 -19.15 -8.10
N ASP A 206 -12.62 -18.59 -8.51
CA ASP A 206 -11.38 -19.36 -8.69
C ASP A 206 -10.66 -19.51 -7.35
N ALA A 207 -11.17 -20.42 -6.52
CA ALA A 207 -10.60 -20.71 -5.20
C ALA A 207 -9.15 -21.27 -5.29
N PRO A 208 -8.81 -22.18 -6.22
CA PRO A 208 -7.43 -22.64 -6.36
C PRO A 208 -6.46 -21.52 -6.75
N GLY A 209 -6.84 -20.64 -7.69
CA GLY A 209 -6.06 -19.47 -8.06
C GLY A 209 -5.81 -18.55 -6.85
N ALA A 210 -6.85 -18.31 -6.05
CA ALA A 210 -6.76 -17.51 -4.83
C ALA A 210 -5.82 -18.12 -3.77
N VAL A 211 -5.89 -19.43 -3.55
CA VAL A 211 -4.99 -20.12 -2.60
C VAL A 211 -3.55 -20.07 -3.09
N LEU A 212 -3.30 -20.27 -4.39
CA LEU A 212 -1.97 -20.21 -4.95
C LEU A 212 -1.35 -18.81 -4.83
N VAL A 213 -2.08 -17.75 -5.20
CA VAL A 213 -1.55 -16.38 -5.10
C VAL A 213 -1.34 -15.98 -3.64
N ALA A 214 -2.29 -16.29 -2.75
CA ALA A 214 -2.17 -15.99 -1.32
C ALA A 214 -1.01 -16.74 -0.67
N GLY A 215 -0.90 -18.05 -0.93
CA GLY A 215 0.18 -18.89 -0.41
C GLY A 215 1.55 -18.47 -0.94
N GLY A 216 1.66 -18.17 -2.24
CA GLY A 216 2.90 -17.74 -2.86
C GLY A 216 3.41 -16.39 -2.35
N MET A 217 2.50 -15.43 -2.17
CA MET A 217 2.83 -14.12 -1.56
C MET A 217 3.22 -14.28 -0.09
N ALA A 218 2.45 -15.09 0.67
CA ALA A 218 2.71 -15.30 2.09
C ALA A 218 4.05 -16.00 2.34
N LEU A 219 4.38 -17.05 1.57
CA LEU A 219 5.66 -17.75 1.69
C LEU A 219 6.86 -16.84 1.38
N ASN A 220 6.76 -16.01 0.35
CA ASN A 220 7.84 -15.06 0.02
C ASN A 220 8.07 -14.06 1.15
N VAL A 221 7.00 -13.39 1.58
CA VAL A 221 7.08 -12.35 2.61
C VAL A 221 7.49 -12.95 3.95
N PHE A 222 6.94 -14.10 4.32
CA PHE A 222 7.31 -14.82 5.52
C PHE A 222 8.78 -15.25 5.51
N GLY A 223 9.27 -15.82 4.41
CA GLY A 223 10.68 -16.21 4.28
C GLY A 223 11.64 -15.03 4.49
N ILE A 224 11.32 -13.86 3.93
CA ILE A 224 12.13 -12.64 4.09
C ILE A 224 12.07 -12.10 5.51
N GLN A 225 10.89 -12.10 6.15
CA GLN A 225 10.80 -11.66 7.54
C GLN A 225 11.58 -12.58 8.47
N GLN A 226 11.49 -13.89 8.23
CA GLN A 226 12.09 -14.90 9.08
C GLN A 226 13.60 -15.05 8.87
N SER A 227 14.15 -14.51 7.77
CA SER A 227 15.60 -14.47 7.55
C SER A 227 16.34 -13.65 8.62
N SER A 228 15.67 -12.72 9.29
CA SER A 228 16.21 -12.01 10.47
C SER A 228 16.43 -12.94 11.67
N ILE A 229 15.64 -14.03 11.79
CA ILE A 229 15.72 -15.00 12.87
C ILE A 229 16.62 -16.17 12.47
N TRP A 230 16.29 -16.83 11.36
CA TRP A 230 16.95 -18.03 10.86
C TRP A 230 18.29 -17.75 10.18
N GLY A 231 18.54 -16.50 9.79
CA GLY A 231 19.69 -16.12 8.99
C GLY A 231 19.50 -16.41 7.50
N TRP A 232 20.34 -15.76 6.68
CA TRP A 232 20.37 -15.93 5.23
C TRP A 232 21.07 -17.22 4.77
N THR A 233 21.82 -17.87 5.66
CA THR A 233 22.47 -19.16 5.41
C THR A 233 21.55 -20.35 5.64
N SER A 234 20.39 -20.14 6.29
CA SER A 234 19.45 -21.21 6.58
C SER A 234 18.75 -21.70 5.30
N PRO A 235 18.76 -23.02 5.03
CA PRO A 235 18.00 -23.62 3.94
C PRO A 235 16.49 -23.32 4.03
N ALA A 236 15.94 -23.16 5.24
CA ALA A 236 14.51 -22.89 5.45
C ALA A 236 14.10 -21.52 4.89
N THR A 237 14.96 -20.51 5.02
CA THR A 237 14.75 -19.16 4.44
C THR A 237 14.62 -19.24 2.92
N TRP A 238 15.59 -19.89 2.27
CA TRP A 238 15.59 -20.06 0.82
C TRP A 238 14.47 -20.97 0.33
N ALA A 239 14.11 -22.02 1.08
CA ALA A 239 12.98 -22.87 0.76
C ALA A 239 11.66 -22.08 0.75
N CYS A 240 11.46 -21.15 1.69
CA CYS A 240 10.27 -20.30 1.71
C CYS A 240 10.26 -19.30 0.54
N ILE A 241 11.39 -18.65 0.25
CA ILE A 241 11.49 -17.66 -0.83
C ILE A 241 11.34 -18.33 -2.20
N ILE A 242 12.18 -19.33 -2.49
CA ILE A 242 12.15 -20.07 -3.76
C ILE A 242 10.81 -20.81 -3.89
N GLY A 243 10.34 -21.47 -2.84
CA GLY A 243 9.04 -22.13 -2.81
C GLY A 243 7.89 -21.17 -3.10
N GLY A 244 7.89 -19.98 -2.49
CA GLY A 244 6.90 -18.95 -2.77
C GLY A 244 6.94 -18.48 -4.22
N LEU A 245 8.14 -18.25 -4.78
CA LEU A 245 8.30 -17.88 -6.20
C LEU A 245 7.80 -18.99 -7.13
N LEU A 246 8.07 -20.26 -6.82
CA LEU A 246 7.57 -21.40 -7.57
C LEU A 246 6.04 -21.50 -7.51
N VAL A 247 5.44 -21.24 -6.35
CA VAL A 247 3.97 -21.21 -6.19
C VAL A 247 3.36 -20.06 -6.99
N LEU A 248 3.98 -18.87 -7.01
CA LEU A 248 3.53 -17.75 -7.86
C LEU A 248 3.70 -18.06 -9.35
N ALA A 249 4.77 -18.76 -9.75
CA ALA A 249 4.94 -19.21 -11.13
C ALA A 249 3.88 -20.25 -11.52
N LEU A 250 3.53 -21.15 -10.60
CA LEU A 250 2.45 -22.13 -10.78
C LEU A 250 1.09 -21.44 -10.87
N PHE A 251 0.83 -20.42 -10.04
CA PHE A 251 -0.35 -19.55 -10.15
C PHE A 251 -0.45 -18.95 -11.55
N CYS A 252 0.64 -18.34 -12.06
CA CYS A 252 0.65 -17.78 -13.41
C CYS A 252 0.33 -18.83 -14.49
N ARG A 253 0.89 -20.03 -14.37
CA ARG A 253 0.63 -21.13 -15.32
C ARG A 253 -0.81 -21.64 -15.23
N TYR A 254 -1.37 -21.69 -14.03
CA TYR A 254 -2.74 -22.10 -13.78
C TYR A 254 -3.75 -21.09 -14.35
N GLU A 255 -3.60 -19.80 -14.02
CA GLU A 255 -4.46 -18.71 -14.51
C GLU A 255 -4.44 -18.57 -16.04
N LEU A 256 -3.30 -18.82 -16.69
CA LEU A 256 -3.21 -18.81 -18.15
C LEU A 256 -4.03 -19.91 -18.84
N ARG A 257 -4.41 -20.96 -18.10
CA ARG A 257 -5.16 -22.13 -18.58
C ARG A 257 -6.60 -22.15 -18.10
N THR A 258 -6.93 -21.40 -17.04
CA THR A 258 -8.28 -21.33 -16.49
C THR A 258 -9.22 -20.54 -17.44
N PRO A 259 -10.41 -21.07 -17.77
CA PRO A 259 -11.39 -20.37 -18.63
C PRO A 259 -11.94 -19.08 -18.01
N GLU A 260 -12.13 -19.10 -16.69
CA GLU A 260 -12.67 -18.02 -15.87
C GLU A 260 -11.63 -17.60 -14.80
N PRO A 261 -10.49 -17.02 -15.23
CA PRO A 261 -9.36 -16.71 -14.35
C PRO A 261 -9.71 -15.69 -13.27
N LEU A 262 -9.04 -15.75 -12.12
CA LEU A 262 -9.09 -14.70 -11.11
C LEU A 262 -8.47 -13.41 -11.66
N ILE A 263 -7.39 -13.55 -12.42
CA ILE A 263 -6.64 -12.44 -13.02
C ILE A 263 -6.35 -12.76 -14.48
N LYS A 264 -6.85 -11.97 -15.44
CA LYS A 264 -6.42 -12.10 -16.84
C LYS A 264 -4.99 -11.59 -17.02
N LEU A 265 -4.03 -12.51 -16.86
CA LEU A 265 -2.60 -12.23 -17.07
C LEU A 265 -2.26 -11.81 -18.51
N ARG A 266 -3.19 -11.99 -19.46
CA ARG A 266 -3.01 -11.52 -20.84
C ARG A 266 -2.82 -10.00 -20.96
N VAL A 267 -3.25 -9.20 -19.96
CA VAL A 267 -3.03 -7.75 -19.94
C VAL A 267 -1.53 -7.40 -19.90
N PHE A 268 -0.69 -8.27 -19.30
CA PHE A 268 0.78 -8.11 -19.31
C PHE A 268 1.43 -8.32 -20.69
N ARG A 269 0.68 -8.72 -21.73
CA ARG A 269 1.20 -8.69 -23.11
C ARG A 269 1.40 -7.26 -23.62
N ASP A 270 0.66 -6.30 -23.06
CA ASP A 270 0.92 -4.88 -23.32
C ASP A 270 2.19 -4.45 -22.56
N ARG A 271 3.18 -4.01 -23.32
CA ARG A 271 4.48 -3.59 -22.78
C ARG A 271 4.38 -2.37 -21.89
N ALA A 272 3.45 -1.45 -22.19
CA ALA A 272 3.25 -0.26 -21.39
C ALA A 272 2.58 -0.60 -20.07
N PHE A 273 1.54 -1.45 -20.09
CA PHE A 273 0.93 -1.95 -18.84
C PHE A 273 1.95 -2.67 -17.94
N THR A 274 2.82 -3.48 -18.52
CA THR A 274 3.90 -4.15 -17.79
C THR A 274 4.88 -3.15 -17.20
N ALA A 275 5.31 -2.15 -17.98
CA ALA A 275 6.19 -1.09 -17.49
C ALA A 275 5.56 -0.28 -16.35
N ASP A 276 4.29 0.10 -16.48
CA ASP A 276 3.54 0.81 -15.43
C ASP A 276 3.44 -0.02 -14.16
N THR A 277 3.13 -1.31 -14.30
CA THR A 277 3.00 -2.22 -13.16
C THR A 277 4.35 -2.42 -12.45
N LEU A 278 5.45 -2.55 -13.19
CA LEU A 278 6.80 -2.65 -12.61
C LEU A 278 7.19 -1.36 -11.87
N VAL A 279 6.91 -0.20 -12.47
CA VAL A 279 7.19 1.10 -11.84
C VAL A 279 6.36 1.28 -10.57
N LEU A 280 5.07 0.93 -10.60
CA LEU A 280 4.19 0.93 -9.44
C LEU A 280 4.67 -0.05 -8.36
N PHE A 281 5.14 -1.24 -8.74
CA PHE A 281 5.70 -2.22 -7.82
C PHE A 281 6.89 -1.62 -7.05
N PHE A 282 7.93 -1.18 -7.75
CA PHE A 282 9.12 -0.63 -7.11
C PHE A 282 8.84 0.68 -6.34
N SER A 283 7.92 1.52 -6.83
CA SER A 283 7.50 2.71 -6.10
C SER A 283 6.74 2.38 -4.81
N MET A 284 5.83 1.41 -4.82
CA MET A 284 5.13 0.97 -3.61
C MET A 284 6.03 0.25 -2.62
N LEU A 285 7.05 -0.45 -3.13
CA LEU A 285 8.09 -1.06 -2.32
C LEU A 285 8.79 -0.02 -1.42
N ALA A 286 8.94 1.23 -1.89
CA ALA A 286 9.46 2.34 -1.09
C ALA A 286 8.38 3.13 -0.32
N PHE A 287 7.23 3.40 -0.95
CA PHE A 287 6.18 4.29 -0.44
C PHE A 287 5.52 3.79 0.84
N VAL A 288 5.16 2.50 0.90
CA VAL A 288 4.46 1.98 2.08
C VAL A 288 5.41 1.92 3.28
N PRO A 289 6.64 1.41 3.14
CA PRO A 289 7.57 1.37 4.26
C PRO A 289 8.01 2.75 4.77
N VAL A 290 8.13 3.78 3.92
CA VAL A 290 8.58 5.10 4.40
C VAL A 290 7.63 5.66 5.46
N LEU A 291 6.33 5.37 5.41
CA LEU A 291 5.38 5.86 6.40
C LEU A 291 5.66 5.30 7.80
N PHE A 292 6.04 4.02 7.87
CA PHE A 292 6.43 3.37 9.11
C PHE A 292 7.82 3.81 9.56
N PHE A 293 8.84 3.65 8.70
CA PHE A 293 10.23 3.92 9.08
C PHE A 293 10.48 5.41 9.37
N ALA A 294 9.87 6.34 8.64
CA ALA A 294 10.00 7.77 8.92
C ALA A 294 9.33 8.15 10.26
N SER A 295 8.18 7.54 10.58
CA SER A 295 7.51 7.79 11.86
C SER A 295 8.30 7.23 13.04
N VAL A 296 8.79 5.99 12.92
CA VAL A 296 9.64 5.34 13.92
C VAL A 296 10.93 6.11 14.12
N TYR A 297 11.59 6.55 13.05
CA TYR A 297 12.78 7.40 13.14
C TYR A 297 12.48 8.74 13.84
N ALA A 298 11.37 9.40 13.52
CA ALA A 298 11.01 10.65 14.18
C ALA A 298 10.74 10.49 15.68
N GLN A 299 10.07 9.41 16.10
CA GLN A 299 9.74 9.21 17.50
C GLN A 299 10.95 8.69 18.31
N ILE A 300 11.72 7.75 17.75
CA ILE A 300 12.86 7.13 18.45
C ILE A 300 14.13 7.99 18.31
N SER A 301 14.59 8.29 17.09
CA SER A 301 15.87 8.98 16.89
C SER A 301 15.81 10.48 17.16
N LEU A 302 14.69 11.14 16.83
CA LEU A 302 14.53 12.58 17.08
C LEU A 302 13.86 12.87 18.43
N SER A 303 13.51 11.84 19.22
CA SER A 303 12.76 11.97 20.48
C SER A 303 11.49 12.83 20.35
N ALA A 304 10.88 12.82 19.16
CA ALA A 304 9.78 13.70 18.83
C ALA A 304 8.45 13.12 19.35
N SER A 305 7.57 14.01 19.82
CA SER A 305 6.21 13.61 20.19
C SER A 305 5.44 13.00 18.99
N PRO A 306 4.40 12.17 19.22
CA PRO A 306 3.57 11.62 18.13
C PRO A 306 3.01 12.70 17.19
N HIS A 307 2.71 13.90 17.72
CA HIS A 307 2.27 15.04 16.92
C HIS A 307 3.37 15.56 15.98
N GLN A 308 4.61 15.71 16.48
CA GLN A 308 5.75 16.13 15.66
C GLN A 308 6.14 15.08 14.63
N ALA A 309 6.06 13.79 14.96
CA ALA A 309 6.27 12.71 14.00
C ALA A 309 5.21 12.70 12.89
N ALA A 310 3.95 12.98 13.23
CA ALA A 310 2.89 13.17 12.25
C ALA A 310 3.15 14.37 11.34
N LEU A 311 3.61 15.51 11.90
CA LEU A 311 4.02 16.69 11.11
C LEU A 311 5.19 16.39 10.18
N TYR A 312 6.14 15.57 10.64
CA TYR A 312 7.28 15.17 9.84
C TYR A 312 6.87 14.36 8.59
N VAL A 313 5.95 13.39 8.77
CA VAL A 313 5.36 12.64 7.65
C VAL A 313 4.47 13.54 6.78
N LEU A 314 3.86 14.58 7.35
CA LEU A 314 3.04 15.52 6.60
C LEU A 314 3.84 16.33 5.58
N TYR A 315 5.11 16.67 5.86
CA TYR A 315 5.98 17.33 4.86
C TYR A 315 6.14 16.48 3.59
N PHE A 316 6.30 15.17 3.75
CA PHE A 316 6.31 14.24 2.62
C PHE A 316 4.98 14.27 1.85
N PHE A 317 3.84 14.28 2.54
CA PHE A 317 2.53 14.40 1.88
C PHE A 317 2.29 15.76 1.23
N ALA A 318 2.87 16.85 1.75
CA ALA A 318 2.78 18.17 1.15
C ALA A 318 3.44 18.18 -0.24
N GLY A 319 4.66 17.64 -0.34
CA GLY A 319 5.33 17.43 -1.62
C GLY A 319 4.53 16.53 -2.56
N PHE A 320 4.03 15.40 -2.04
CA PHE A 320 3.23 14.42 -2.79
C PHE A 320 1.96 15.04 -3.40
N GLY A 321 1.17 15.77 -2.61
CA GLY A 321 -0.10 16.35 -3.06
C GLY A 321 0.09 17.41 -4.13
N LEU A 322 1.07 18.29 -3.95
CA LEU A 322 1.40 19.35 -4.91
C LEU A 322 1.85 18.75 -6.26
N SER A 323 2.73 17.76 -6.20
CA SER A 323 3.33 17.17 -7.39
C SER A 323 2.38 16.22 -8.11
N ALA A 324 1.48 15.52 -7.40
CA ALA A 324 0.48 14.64 -8.00
C ALA A 324 -0.45 15.39 -8.96
N GLN A 325 -0.79 16.64 -8.64
CA GLN A 325 -1.58 17.51 -9.52
C GLN A 325 -0.82 17.87 -10.80
N TRP A 326 0.46 18.19 -10.67
CA TRP A 326 1.34 18.48 -11.80
C TRP A 326 1.55 17.25 -12.67
N GLY A 327 1.72 16.08 -12.06
CA GLY A 327 1.90 14.82 -12.76
C GLY A 327 0.71 14.48 -13.66
N GLY A 328 -0.52 14.70 -13.19
CA GLY A 328 -1.72 14.54 -13.99
C GLY A 328 -1.75 15.46 -15.22
N ARG A 329 -1.37 16.74 -15.07
CA ARG A 329 -1.30 17.67 -16.20
C ARG A 329 -0.25 17.28 -17.23
N ILE A 330 0.90 16.74 -16.79
CA ILE A 330 1.96 16.26 -17.70
C ILE A 330 1.50 14.98 -18.40
N LEU A 331 0.81 14.08 -17.70
CA LEU A 331 0.20 12.88 -18.29
C LEU A 331 -0.72 13.25 -19.45
N ASP A 332 -1.64 14.20 -19.22
CA ASP A 332 -2.60 14.62 -20.25
C ASP A 332 -1.91 15.25 -21.48
N LYS A 333 -0.85 16.03 -21.25
CA LYS A 333 -0.16 16.77 -22.33
C LYS A 333 0.93 15.98 -23.05
N HIS A 334 1.63 15.07 -22.39
CA HIS A 334 2.86 14.43 -22.88
C HIS A 334 2.88 12.90 -22.71
N GLY A 335 1.84 12.29 -22.13
CA GLY A 335 1.78 10.86 -21.82
C GLY A 335 2.51 10.51 -20.51
N ALA A 336 2.44 9.24 -20.10
CA ALA A 336 2.92 8.80 -18.77
C ALA A 336 4.45 8.77 -18.65
N ARG A 337 5.16 8.44 -19.75
CA ARG A 337 6.60 8.18 -19.76
C ARG A 337 7.45 9.35 -19.21
N PRO A 338 7.27 10.62 -19.63
CA PRO A 338 8.06 11.73 -19.11
C PRO A 338 7.84 11.94 -17.62
N THR A 339 6.59 11.85 -17.17
CA THR A 339 6.23 12.04 -15.76
C THR A 339 6.79 10.92 -14.88
N MET A 340 6.72 9.67 -15.33
CA MET A 340 7.30 8.54 -14.61
C MET A 340 8.83 8.66 -14.51
N LYS A 341 9.52 9.06 -15.59
CA LYS A 341 10.97 9.28 -15.59
C LYS A 341 11.38 10.38 -14.61
N LEU A 342 10.74 11.55 -14.73
CA LEU A 342 11.03 12.69 -13.86
C LEU A 342 10.69 12.38 -12.40
N GLY A 343 9.53 11.78 -12.16
CA GLY A 343 9.07 11.43 -10.82
C GLY A 343 9.95 10.38 -10.15
N THR A 344 10.34 9.31 -10.84
CA THR A 344 11.19 8.25 -10.26
C THR A 344 12.62 8.75 -10.02
N ALA A 345 13.17 9.58 -10.90
CA ALA A 345 14.46 10.24 -10.69
C ALA A 345 14.41 11.20 -9.49
N LEU A 346 13.38 12.04 -9.41
CA LEU A 346 13.19 12.98 -8.30
C LEU A 346 12.96 12.25 -6.98
N ALA A 347 12.19 11.16 -6.98
CA ALA A 347 11.97 10.34 -5.80
C ALA A 347 13.28 9.68 -5.36
N CYS A 348 14.02 9.06 -6.28
CA CYS A 348 15.33 8.45 -6.00
C CYS A 348 16.30 9.47 -5.36
N ALA A 349 16.44 10.64 -5.97
CA ALA A 349 17.26 11.73 -5.43
C ALA A 349 16.76 12.22 -4.07
N GLY A 350 15.44 12.41 -3.92
CA GLY A 350 14.81 12.84 -2.67
C GLY A 350 15.08 11.86 -1.53
N PHE A 351 14.86 10.57 -1.75
CA PHE A 351 15.14 9.53 -0.75
C PHE A 351 16.64 9.39 -0.44
N ALA A 352 17.52 9.52 -1.44
CA ALA A 352 18.97 9.46 -1.22
C ALA A 352 19.50 10.67 -0.44
N LEU A 353 19.02 11.88 -0.76
CA LEU A 353 19.37 13.10 -0.02
C LEU A 353 18.80 13.07 1.39
N TRP A 354 17.57 12.58 1.54
CA TRP A 354 16.95 12.39 2.83
C TRP A 354 17.79 11.43 3.68
N ALA A 355 18.13 10.25 3.15
CA ALA A 355 19.04 9.28 3.77
C ALA A 355 20.36 9.92 4.20
N TRP A 356 20.96 10.76 3.36
CA TRP A 356 22.22 11.42 3.68
C TRP A 356 22.11 12.35 4.91
N LYS A 357 20.98 13.06 5.04
CA LYS A 357 20.75 14.03 6.12
C LYS A 357 20.16 13.45 7.41
N LEU A 358 19.80 12.16 7.44
CA LEU A 358 19.33 11.49 8.66
C LEU A 358 20.34 11.53 9.81
N THR A 359 21.64 11.63 9.53
CA THR A 359 22.70 11.61 10.57
C THR A 359 22.93 12.94 11.26
N ASP A 360 22.38 14.04 10.74
CA ASP A 360 22.57 15.38 11.32
C ASP A 360 21.60 15.65 12.50
N LEU A 361 20.64 14.74 12.76
CA LEU A 361 19.65 14.78 13.86
C LEU A 361 18.82 16.08 14.00
N SER A 362 18.87 16.99 13.03
CA SER A 362 18.05 18.20 12.98
C SER A 362 16.79 17.96 12.14
N ALA A 363 15.64 17.81 12.80
CA ALA A 363 14.34 17.70 12.12
C ALA A 363 14.04 18.94 11.23
N HIS A 364 14.58 20.11 11.64
CA HIS A 364 14.34 21.40 10.99
C HIS A 364 15.09 21.55 9.65
N ASP A 365 16.13 20.75 9.40
CA ASP A 365 16.87 20.74 8.14
C ASP A 365 16.46 19.58 7.21
N GLN A 366 15.66 18.63 7.71
CA GLN A 366 15.27 17.41 6.99
C GLN A 366 13.98 17.57 6.16
N TRP A 367 13.11 18.53 6.50
CA TRP A 367 11.83 18.74 5.81
C TRP A 367 11.92 18.98 4.29
N PRO A 368 12.93 19.69 3.72
CA PRO A 368 13.00 19.91 2.28
C PRO A 368 13.19 18.59 1.52
N TYR A 369 13.99 17.68 2.07
CA TYR A 369 14.29 16.40 1.45
C TYR A 369 13.10 15.44 1.51
N ALA A 370 12.37 15.43 2.64
CA ALA A 370 11.10 14.72 2.77
C ALA A 370 10.07 15.24 1.75
N CYS A 371 9.96 16.56 1.57
CA CYS A 371 9.12 17.17 0.55
C CYS A 371 9.54 16.75 -0.88
N ILE A 372 10.84 16.73 -1.20
CA ILE A 372 11.34 16.32 -2.52
C ILE A 372 11.03 14.83 -2.78
N ALA A 373 11.27 13.97 -1.78
CA ALA A 373 10.94 12.54 -1.87
C ALA A 373 9.43 12.35 -2.14
N GLY A 374 8.59 13.04 -1.37
CA GLY A 374 7.14 13.05 -1.56
C GLY A 374 6.73 13.56 -2.93
N ALA A 375 7.34 14.66 -3.39
CA ALA A 375 7.09 15.23 -4.71
C ALA A 375 7.44 14.25 -5.84
N GLY A 376 8.55 13.52 -5.74
CA GLY A 376 8.88 12.46 -6.68
C GLY A 376 7.80 11.36 -6.70
N MET A 377 7.38 10.89 -5.51
CA MET A 377 6.36 9.86 -5.39
C MET A 377 5.00 10.29 -5.97
N GLY A 378 4.58 11.54 -5.78
CA GLY A 378 3.33 12.07 -6.35
C GLY A 378 3.34 12.11 -7.88
N LEU A 379 4.49 12.47 -8.48
CA LEU A 379 4.67 12.48 -9.93
C LEU A 379 4.65 11.09 -10.55
N VAL A 380 5.01 10.04 -9.81
CA VAL A 380 4.98 8.66 -10.33
C VAL A 380 3.62 8.02 -10.10
N LEU A 381 3.14 8.04 -8.86
CA LEU A 381 2.04 7.17 -8.44
C LEU A 381 0.71 7.56 -9.09
N SER A 382 0.41 8.84 -9.23
CA SER A 382 -0.84 9.31 -9.84
C SER A 382 -0.86 9.01 -11.36
N PRO A 383 0.16 9.40 -12.14
CA PRO A 383 0.20 9.12 -13.58
C PRO A 383 0.30 7.64 -13.95
N ALA A 384 1.18 6.89 -13.28
CA ALA A 384 1.36 5.47 -13.59
C ALA A 384 0.09 4.65 -13.28
N SER A 385 -0.63 4.99 -12.22
CA SER A 385 -1.90 4.32 -11.90
C SER A 385 -2.98 4.67 -12.93
N THR A 386 -3.02 5.92 -13.39
CA THR A 386 -4.00 6.38 -14.38
C THR A 386 -3.73 5.76 -15.75
N ASP A 387 -2.46 5.71 -16.18
CA ASP A 387 -2.08 5.12 -17.46
C ASP A 387 -2.31 3.61 -17.49
N ALA A 388 -1.91 2.88 -16.43
CA ALA A 388 -2.15 1.45 -16.31
C ALA A 388 -3.63 1.10 -16.49
N VAL A 389 -4.51 1.91 -15.89
CA VAL A 389 -5.95 1.76 -15.97
C VAL A 389 -6.51 2.14 -17.34
N ASN A 390 -6.00 3.21 -17.97
CA ASN A 390 -6.45 3.65 -19.29
C ASN A 390 -6.04 2.71 -20.43
N ARG A 391 -4.96 1.94 -20.26
CA ARG A 391 -4.45 0.98 -21.25
C ARG A 391 -5.24 -0.32 -21.35
N ALA A 392 -6.37 -0.42 -20.66
CA ALA A 392 -7.25 -1.59 -20.67
C ALA A 392 -8.00 -1.74 -22.01
N ILE A 393 -7.32 -2.07 -23.11
CA ILE A 393 -7.98 -2.47 -24.37
C ILE A 393 -8.50 -3.90 -24.19
N GLY A 394 -9.79 -4.05 -23.87
CA GLY A 394 -10.49 -5.35 -23.79
C GLY A 394 -10.60 -5.99 -22.39
N ALA A 395 -10.06 -5.36 -21.34
CA ALA A 395 -10.26 -5.76 -19.94
C ALA A 395 -11.21 -4.78 -19.23
N SER A 396 -11.95 -5.24 -18.22
CA SER A 396 -12.83 -4.34 -17.45
C SER A 396 -11.99 -3.43 -16.53
N TYR A 397 -12.44 -2.19 -16.30
CA TYR A 397 -11.77 -1.24 -15.38
C TYR A 397 -11.50 -1.85 -13.99
N GLY A 398 -12.45 -2.64 -13.47
CA GLY A 398 -12.33 -3.34 -12.18
C GLY A 398 -11.24 -4.42 -12.15
N GLU A 399 -10.96 -5.05 -13.29
CA GLU A 399 -9.96 -6.11 -13.39
C GLU A 399 -8.54 -5.54 -13.37
N VAL A 400 -8.30 -4.48 -14.13
CA VAL A 400 -7.00 -3.80 -14.18
C VAL A 400 -6.67 -3.12 -12.85
N THR A 401 -7.66 -2.49 -12.22
CA THR A 401 -7.52 -1.97 -10.86
C THR A 401 -7.29 -3.08 -9.83
N GLY A 402 -7.91 -4.26 -10.01
CA GLY A 402 -7.63 -5.48 -9.26
C GLY A 402 -6.15 -5.88 -9.27
N ILE A 403 -5.59 -6.00 -10.47
CA ILE A 403 -4.17 -6.37 -10.66
C ILE A 403 -3.24 -5.32 -10.05
N THR A 404 -3.43 -4.06 -10.43
CA THR A 404 -2.56 -2.98 -9.98
C THR A 404 -2.57 -2.81 -8.47
N GLN A 405 -3.73 -2.92 -7.81
CA GLN A 405 -3.82 -2.85 -6.35
C GLN A 405 -3.22 -4.08 -5.66
N THR A 406 -3.41 -5.28 -6.22
CA THR A 406 -2.76 -6.51 -5.72
C THR A 406 -1.24 -6.35 -5.74
N VAL A 407 -0.68 -5.90 -6.86
CA VAL A 407 0.76 -5.65 -7.03
C VAL A 407 1.25 -4.56 -6.07
N ARG A 408 0.51 -3.44 -5.93
CA ARG A 408 0.86 -2.34 -5.03
C ARG A 408 0.95 -2.79 -3.57
N ASN A 409 -0.06 -3.50 -3.09
CA ASN A 409 -0.10 -3.97 -1.70
C ASN A 409 0.94 -5.07 -1.45
N TYR A 410 1.15 -5.98 -2.40
CA TYR A 410 2.20 -6.99 -2.30
C TYR A 410 3.59 -6.35 -2.26
N ALA A 411 3.85 -5.35 -3.10
CA ALA A 411 5.11 -4.61 -3.09
C ALA A 411 5.34 -3.88 -1.76
N GLY A 412 4.31 -3.25 -1.20
CA GLY A 412 4.39 -2.61 0.11
C GLY A 412 4.71 -3.61 1.23
N ALA A 413 4.07 -4.79 1.21
CA ALA A 413 4.33 -5.86 2.17
C ALA A 413 5.75 -6.43 2.05
N LEU A 414 6.20 -6.65 0.80
CA LEU A 414 7.55 -7.10 0.50
C LEU A 414 8.59 -6.06 0.92
N GLY A 415 8.35 -4.78 0.65
CA GLY A 415 9.22 -3.67 1.07
C GLY A 415 9.34 -3.58 2.58
N MET A 416 8.22 -3.73 3.31
CA MET A 416 8.23 -3.77 4.78
C MET A 416 9.09 -4.92 5.31
N ALA A 417 8.97 -6.10 4.72
CA ALA A 417 9.78 -7.26 5.10
C ALA A 417 11.27 -7.07 4.78
N VAL A 418 11.61 -6.64 3.57
CA VAL A 418 13.00 -6.44 3.12
C VAL A 418 13.69 -5.37 3.95
N PHE A 419 13.07 -4.20 4.09
CA PHE A 419 13.65 -3.09 4.84
C PHE A 419 13.63 -3.31 6.35
N GLY A 420 12.65 -4.04 6.87
CA GLY A 420 12.64 -4.47 8.28
C GLY A 420 13.79 -5.41 8.61
N THR A 421 14.03 -6.41 7.75
CA THR A 421 15.18 -7.30 7.87
C THR A 421 16.49 -6.54 7.72
N LEU A 422 16.59 -5.60 6.77
CA LEU A 422 17.77 -4.75 6.59
C LEU A 422 18.05 -3.91 7.83
N LEU A 423 17.03 -3.23 8.38
CA LEU A 423 17.15 -2.43 9.60
C LEU A 423 17.65 -3.28 10.77
N THR A 424 17.03 -4.45 10.98
CA THR A 424 17.38 -5.36 12.07
C THR A 424 18.82 -5.86 11.94
N HIS A 425 19.22 -6.27 10.72
CA HIS A 425 20.56 -6.76 10.45
C HIS A 425 21.62 -5.67 10.70
N VAL A 426 21.43 -4.48 10.11
CA VAL A 426 22.39 -3.37 10.26
C VAL A 426 22.47 -2.90 11.71
N THR A 427 21.34 -2.79 12.41
CA THR A 427 21.30 -2.40 13.84
C THR A 427 22.06 -3.43 14.68
N THR A 428 21.77 -4.72 14.53
CA THR A 428 22.44 -5.79 15.28
C THR A 428 23.94 -5.80 15.02
N SER A 429 24.37 -5.65 13.76
CA SER A 429 25.80 -5.60 13.41
C SER A 429 26.51 -4.38 14.00
N ARG A 430 25.88 -3.21 14.01
CA ARG A 430 26.47 -1.98 14.57
C ARG A 430 26.54 -2.01 16.08
N VAL A 431 25.45 -2.39 16.74
CA VAL A 431 25.43 -2.57 18.20
C VAL A 431 26.49 -3.59 18.60
N ALA A 432 26.64 -4.70 17.86
CA ALA A 432 27.72 -5.65 18.11
C ALA A 432 29.11 -5.00 18.03
N GLN A 433 29.38 -4.19 17.01
CA GLN A 433 30.65 -3.47 16.87
C GLN A 433 30.90 -2.49 18.02
N THR A 434 29.87 -1.73 18.43
CA THR A 434 29.95 -0.77 19.54
C THR A 434 30.23 -1.50 20.85
N LEU A 435 29.53 -2.60 21.13
CA LEU A 435 29.75 -3.41 22.34
C LEU A 435 31.15 -4.05 22.36
N THR A 436 31.65 -4.55 21.23
CA THR A 436 33.03 -5.06 21.12
C THR A 436 34.05 -3.95 21.35
N ALA A 437 33.82 -2.75 20.80
CA ALA A 437 34.69 -1.59 20.99
C ALA A 437 34.72 -1.10 22.45
N GLU A 438 33.61 -1.23 23.18
CA GLU A 438 33.52 -0.96 24.62
C GLU A 438 34.06 -2.09 25.51
N GLY A 439 34.59 -3.17 24.92
CA GLY A 439 35.31 -4.22 25.63
C GLY A 439 34.44 -5.38 26.14
N LEU A 440 33.21 -5.56 25.65
CA LEU A 440 32.42 -6.75 25.97
C LEU A 440 33.06 -8.02 25.36
N PRO A 441 33.13 -9.13 26.12
CA PRO A 441 33.65 -10.39 25.61
C PRO A 441 32.89 -10.86 24.36
N GLU A 442 33.60 -11.24 23.30
CA GLU A 442 33.01 -11.62 22.00
C GLU A 442 31.92 -12.69 22.09
N GLN A 443 31.96 -13.54 23.13
CA GLN A 443 30.98 -14.60 23.37
C GLN A 443 29.59 -14.06 23.77
N MET A 444 29.54 -12.89 24.41
CA MET A 444 28.30 -12.25 24.89
C MET A 444 27.73 -11.22 23.90
N VAL A 445 28.58 -10.71 22.98
CA VAL A 445 28.23 -9.66 22.03
C VAL A 445 27.03 -10.02 21.13
N PRO A 446 26.94 -11.22 20.52
CA PRO A 446 25.83 -11.52 19.61
C PRO A 446 24.46 -11.54 20.31
N GLY A 447 24.40 -12.09 21.53
CA GLY A 447 23.17 -12.15 22.32
C GLY A 447 22.76 -10.78 22.86
N ALA A 448 23.73 -10.03 23.38
CA ALA A 448 23.53 -8.66 23.87
C ALA A 448 23.12 -7.70 22.74
N ALA A 449 23.80 -7.76 21.60
CA ALA A 449 23.49 -6.91 20.45
C ALA A 449 22.10 -7.19 19.88
N ARG A 450 21.67 -8.46 19.85
CA ARG A 450 20.32 -8.82 19.41
C ARG A 450 19.27 -8.37 20.43
N GLY A 451 19.53 -8.55 21.73
CA GLY A 451 18.65 -8.07 22.80
C GLY A 451 18.48 -6.55 22.80
N ILE A 452 19.57 -5.81 22.61
CA ILE A 452 19.58 -4.34 22.50
C ILE A 452 18.94 -3.89 21.19
N ALA A 453 19.26 -4.51 20.06
CA ALA A 453 18.61 -4.21 18.78
C ALA A 453 17.11 -4.55 18.81
N GLU A 454 16.64 -5.45 19.67
CA GLU A 454 15.21 -5.70 19.88
C GLU A 454 14.59 -4.74 20.90
N SER A 455 15.35 -4.29 21.92
CA SER A 455 14.87 -3.40 22.99
C SER A 455 14.90 -1.92 22.62
N VAL A 456 15.89 -1.43 21.89
CA VAL A 456 16.00 -0.03 21.42
C VAL A 456 14.83 0.35 20.52
N ILE A 457 14.26 -0.66 19.89
CA ILE A 457 13.10 -0.52 19.03
C ILE A 457 11.82 -0.95 19.76
N GLY A 458 11.84 -1.09 21.09
CA GLY A 458 10.79 -1.67 21.93
C GLY A 458 10.48 -0.85 23.19
N HIS A 459 11.49 -0.52 23.99
CA HIS A 459 11.46 0.24 25.24
C HIS A 459 12.87 0.82 25.55
N PRO A 460 13.00 2.13 25.84
CA PRO A 460 14.24 2.69 26.42
C PRO A 460 14.51 2.17 27.84
N ASP A 461 13.47 1.96 28.66
CA ASP A 461 13.67 1.74 30.10
C ASP A 461 13.62 0.27 30.55
N ASP A 462 12.88 -0.62 29.88
CA ASP A 462 12.50 -1.91 30.50
C ASP A 462 13.45 -3.10 30.29
N ARG A 463 14.65 -2.89 29.77
CA ARG A 463 15.76 -3.86 29.89
C ARG A 463 17.12 -3.20 30.04
N ALA A 464 17.22 -2.12 30.82
CA ALA A 464 18.50 -1.89 31.49
C ALA A 464 18.82 -3.16 32.30
N PRO A 465 19.97 -3.82 32.09
CA PRO A 465 20.27 -5.03 32.85
C PRO A 465 20.16 -4.69 34.33
N THR A 466 19.31 -5.39 35.07
CA THR A 466 19.01 -5.14 36.49
C THR A 466 20.17 -5.50 37.43
N GLY A 467 21.39 -5.58 36.90
CA GLY A 467 22.61 -5.80 37.67
C GLY A 467 23.37 -4.50 37.88
N ASP A 468 23.97 -4.33 39.05
CA ASP A 468 24.91 -3.24 39.35
C ASP A 468 26.32 -3.51 38.79
N GLY A 469 26.44 -4.44 37.84
CA GLY A 469 27.70 -4.86 37.25
C GLY A 469 28.25 -3.85 36.22
N PRO A 470 29.57 -3.80 35.99
CA PRO A 470 30.21 -2.90 35.01
C PRO A 470 29.59 -2.96 33.61
N SER A 471 29.12 -4.14 33.19
CA SER A 471 28.46 -4.39 31.91
C SER A 471 27.09 -3.70 31.78
N ALA A 472 26.36 -3.53 32.89
CA ALA A 472 25.06 -2.86 32.92
C ALA A 472 25.20 -1.33 32.94
N THR A 473 26.30 -0.83 33.51
CA THR A 473 26.65 0.60 33.49
C THR A 473 27.16 1.02 32.11
N LEU A 474 27.97 0.18 31.46
CA LEU A 474 28.38 0.36 30.06
C LEU A 474 27.17 0.37 29.13
N MET A 475 26.29 -0.62 29.20
CA MET A 475 25.04 -0.64 28.41
C MET A 475 24.14 0.58 28.63
N ARG A 476 24.12 1.17 29.83
CA ARG A 476 23.41 2.43 30.12
C ARG A 476 24.09 3.66 29.51
N ASN A 477 25.42 3.68 29.48
CA ASN A 477 26.20 4.78 28.87
C ASN A 477 26.19 4.72 27.34
N SER A 478 26.03 3.55 26.73
CA SER A 478 25.95 3.40 25.26
C SER A 478 24.59 3.85 24.68
N PHE A 479 23.62 4.31 25.47
CA PHE A 479 22.25 4.60 25.01
C PHE A 479 22.19 5.67 23.91
N GLU A 480 22.99 6.74 24.00
CA GLU A 480 23.10 7.76 22.93
C GLU A 480 23.78 7.19 21.68
N ALA A 481 24.82 6.37 21.84
CA ALA A 481 25.51 5.71 20.73
C ALA A 481 24.58 4.75 19.97
N VAL A 482 23.69 4.09 20.71
CA VAL A 482 22.69 3.16 20.19
C VAL A 482 21.57 3.88 19.42
N HIS A 483 21.14 5.07 19.85
CA HIS A 483 20.22 5.92 19.08
C HIS A 483 20.83 6.37 17.75
N MET A 484 22.13 6.71 17.76
CA MET A 484 22.89 7.03 16.55
C MET A 484 23.08 5.83 15.61
N ASP A 485 23.30 4.64 16.16
CA ASP A 485 23.39 3.41 15.38
C ASP A 485 22.03 3.06 14.74
N PHE A 486 20.91 3.33 15.42
CA PHE A 486 19.57 3.18 14.85
C PHE A 486 19.26 4.21 13.75
N ALA A 487 19.70 5.47 13.91
CA ALA A 487 19.59 6.49 12.87
C ALA A 487 20.39 6.10 11.61
N ARG A 488 21.62 5.58 11.79
CA ARG A 488 22.45 5.05 10.70
C ARG A 488 21.85 3.79 10.06
N ALA A 489 21.19 2.94 10.82
CA ALA A 489 20.48 1.79 10.26
C ALA A 489 19.27 2.23 9.42
N ASN A 490 18.52 3.24 9.86
CA ASN A 490 17.46 3.85 9.06
C ASN A 490 17.99 4.51 7.78
N GLN A 491 19.17 5.13 7.82
CA GLN A 491 19.80 5.66 6.60
C GLN A 491 19.99 4.58 5.52
N TRP A 492 20.38 3.34 5.88
CA TRP A 492 20.44 2.23 4.92
C TRP A 492 19.08 1.81 4.38
N VAL A 493 18.02 1.89 5.19
CA VAL A 493 16.64 1.65 4.73
C VAL A 493 16.24 2.68 3.66
N PHE A 494 16.52 3.96 3.88
CA PHE A 494 16.18 5.02 2.93
C PHE A 494 17.04 4.94 1.65
N TYR A 495 18.30 4.52 1.75
CA TYR A 495 19.09 4.17 0.56
C TYR A 495 18.51 2.97 -0.19
N GLY A 496 18.03 1.94 0.52
CA GLY A 496 17.32 0.82 -0.08
C GLY A 496 16.05 1.26 -0.84
N MET A 497 15.29 2.20 -0.29
CA MET A 497 14.15 2.83 -0.95
C MET A 497 14.58 3.60 -2.20
N ALA A 498 15.68 4.36 -2.14
CA ALA A 498 16.24 5.06 -3.29
C ALA A 498 16.68 4.09 -4.39
N ILE A 499 17.32 2.96 -4.05
CA ILE A 499 17.69 1.91 -5.01
C ILE A 499 16.44 1.32 -5.67
N ALA A 500 15.39 1.02 -4.90
CA ALA A 500 14.13 0.56 -5.47
C ALA A 500 13.55 1.57 -6.48
N LEU A 501 13.61 2.86 -6.18
CA LEU A 501 13.18 3.92 -7.09
C LEU A 501 14.10 4.08 -8.30
N GLY A 502 15.40 3.81 -8.17
CA GLY A 502 16.33 3.69 -9.29
C GLY A 502 15.97 2.53 -10.23
N LEU A 503 15.59 1.37 -9.67
CA LEU A 503 15.07 0.25 -10.46
C LEU A 503 13.74 0.63 -11.15
N ALA A 504 12.85 1.34 -10.44
CA ALA A 504 11.64 1.90 -11.05
C ALA A 504 11.99 2.82 -12.23
N TRP A 505 12.97 3.70 -12.07
CA TRP A 505 13.45 4.58 -13.14
C TRP A 505 13.97 3.80 -14.35
N LEU A 506 14.72 2.71 -14.14
CA LEU A 506 15.14 1.82 -15.23
C LEU A 506 13.94 1.17 -15.94
N CYS A 507 12.91 0.75 -15.20
CA CYS A 507 11.69 0.19 -15.79
C CYS A 507 10.92 1.20 -16.67
N THR A 508 11.06 2.51 -16.43
CA THR A 508 10.42 3.53 -17.28
C THR A 508 10.95 3.55 -18.72
N PHE A 509 12.15 3.01 -18.98
CA PHE A 509 12.69 2.92 -20.34
C PHE A 509 11.97 1.88 -21.19
N LEU A 510 11.42 0.83 -20.55
CA LEU A 510 10.59 -0.20 -21.19
C LEU A 510 9.25 0.36 -21.68
N HIS A 511 8.81 1.49 -21.12
CA HIS A 511 7.53 2.10 -21.48
C HIS A 511 7.59 2.70 -22.90
N PRO A 512 6.76 2.24 -23.86
CA PRO A 512 6.82 2.64 -25.26
C PRO A 512 6.39 4.09 -25.51
N GLY A 513 5.74 4.74 -24.54
CA GLY A 513 5.43 6.18 -24.60
C GLY A 513 4.25 6.56 -25.49
N THR A 514 3.51 5.57 -26.02
CA THR A 514 2.33 5.78 -26.85
C THR A 514 1.18 6.34 -26.01
N ARG A 515 0.48 7.37 -26.52
CA ARG A 515 -0.73 7.92 -25.89
C ARG A 515 -1.92 7.01 -26.15
N VAL A 516 -2.82 6.88 -25.17
CA VAL A 516 -4.14 6.29 -25.37
C VAL A 516 -5.09 7.36 -25.93
N THR A 517 -4.93 7.72 -27.20
CA THR A 517 -5.92 8.49 -27.99
C THR A 517 -5.71 8.12 -29.47
N GLY A 518 -6.66 7.63 -30.26
CA GLY A 518 -8.07 7.30 -30.05
C GLY A 518 -8.49 6.29 -31.11
N VAL A 519 -9.80 5.99 -31.16
CA VAL A 519 -10.51 5.21 -32.19
C VAL A 519 -9.72 5.13 -33.51
N THR A 520 -9.07 4.00 -33.77
CA THR A 520 -8.72 3.63 -35.14
C THR A 520 -10.06 3.47 -35.84
N GLY A 521 -10.36 4.43 -36.72
CA GLY A 521 -11.53 4.41 -37.56
C GLY A 521 -11.68 3.05 -38.19
N VAL A 522 -12.90 2.53 -38.12
CA VAL A 522 -13.44 1.71 -39.20
C VAL A 522 -13.18 2.52 -40.47
N THR A 523 -12.12 2.19 -41.21
CA THR A 523 -12.06 2.50 -42.63
C THR A 523 -13.23 1.73 -43.22
N GLY A 524 -14.34 2.45 -43.35
CA GLY A 524 -15.49 2.01 -44.11
C GLY A 524 -15.00 1.64 -45.49
N ASP A 525 -15.26 0.39 -45.83
CA ASP A 525 -15.26 -0.14 -47.17
C ASP A 525 -16.20 0.74 -48.00
N ALA A 526 -15.62 1.73 -48.71
CA ALA A 526 -16.33 2.54 -49.67
C ALA A 526 -16.14 1.89 -51.04
N THR A 527 -17.03 0.94 -51.29
CA THR A 527 -17.60 0.51 -52.57
C THR A 527 -17.13 1.29 -53.81
N GLU A 528 -16.64 0.53 -54.78
CA GLU A 528 -16.46 0.87 -56.19
C GLU A 528 -17.66 1.63 -56.80
N PRO A 529 -17.45 2.56 -57.74
CA PRO A 529 -18.52 3.07 -58.58
C PRO A 529 -18.78 2.09 -59.74
N GLU A 530 -19.84 1.28 -59.64
CA GLU A 530 -20.43 0.60 -60.79
C GLU A 530 -20.93 1.64 -61.81
N GLY A 531 -20.46 1.49 -63.04
CA GLY A 531 -20.90 2.28 -64.18
C GLY A 531 -22.34 1.95 -64.58
N THR A 532 -23.19 2.97 -64.65
CA THR A 532 -24.50 2.88 -65.29
C THR A 532 -24.40 3.25 -66.76
N THR A 533 -24.41 2.24 -67.63
CA THR A 533 -24.86 2.31 -69.02
C THR A 533 -26.26 1.71 -69.11
N GLY A 534 -27.20 2.37 -69.81
CA GLY A 534 -28.47 1.75 -70.18
C GLY A 534 -29.63 2.71 -70.38
N ALA A 535 -29.90 3.04 -71.63
CA ALA A 535 -30.99 3.88 -72.11
C ALA A 535 -32.39 3.24 -71.95
N GLY A 536 -33.44 4.07 -71.88
CA GLY A 536 -34.84 3.64 -71.91
C GLY A 536 -35.81 4.81 -72.13
N THR A 537 -36.31 4.92 -73.35
CA THR A 537 -37.15 5.94 -73.99
C THR A 537 -38.57 6.10 -73.42
N ARG A 538 -39.12 7.33 -73.53
CA ARG A 538 -40.56 7.68 -73.48
C ARG A 538 -41.03 8.19 -74.85
N PRO A 539 -42.33 8.17 -75.14
CA PRO A 539 -43.04 9.45 -75.25
C PRO A 539 -43.84 9.82 -73.99
#